data_AF-A0A9D8BL69-F1
#
_entry.id   AF-A0A9D8BL69-F1
#
_cell.length_a   1.000
_cell.length_b   1.000
_cell.length_c   1.000
_cell.angle_alpha   90.00
_cell.angle_beta   90.00
_cell.angle_gamma   90.00
#
_symmetry.space_group_name_H-M   'P 1'
#
loop_
_entity.id
_entity.type
_entity.pdbx_description
1 polymer ?
#
loop_
_entity_poly.entity_id
_entity_poly.type
_entity_poly.pdbx_seq_one_letter_code
_entity_poly.pdbx_strand_id
1 'polypeptide(L)'
;MNGTCFSTFVAAATVCGNGTLEQREECDDGNRRDGDGCTEQCLLEIGVCGDGKVQSLLGEQCESSIHDPTLPFGCVRCRFVSVSCGDGVIDPGEECDDGQRNSASPDARCRPDCSFSRCGDGILDTNEMCDDGNLLEGDACDRSCRTGRSSAVLFDNSQSNATAVAVMPQAPSISNVRAGNMLNIVFPTFPGQQPLPMQLPYAQLQPIIAQAPRTPQSGPAAVAALGAGAAAGFSWVRRRRK
;
A
#
# COMPACT_ATOMS: atom_id res chain seq x y z
N MET A 1 -65.35 -2.64 -12.00
CA MET A 1 -63.91 -2.40 -12.25
C MET A 1 -63.51 -1.21 -11.39
N ASN A 2 -62.81 -1.42 -10.27
CA ASN A 2 -62.11 -0.33 -9.59
C ASN A 2 -60.89 -0.95 -8.92
N GLY A 3 -59.74 -0.71 -9.56
CA GLY A 3 -58.49 -1.40 -9.33
C GLY A 3 -57.83 -1.02 -8.02
N THR A 4 -57.43 -2.03 -7.27
CA THR A 4 -56.37 -1.93 -6.28
C THR A 4 -55.05 -1.71 -7.02
N CYS A 5 -54.54 -0.48 -7.02
CA CYS A 5 -53.16 -0.21 -7.40
C CYS A 5 -52.28 -0.69 -6.25
N PHE A 6 -51.77 -1.93 -6.35
CA PHE A 6 -50.66 -2.37 -5.53
C PHE A 6 -49.44 -1.60 -6.06
N SER A 7 -49.08 -0.50 -5.39
CA SER A 7 -47.74 0.06 -5.53
C SER A 7 -46.77 -0.95 -4.94
N THR A 8 -46.38 -1.93 -5.75
CA THR A 8 -45.15 -2.68 -5.54
C THR A 8 -44.01 -1.67 -5.62
N PHE A 9 -43.66 -1.09 -4.48
CA PHE A 9 -42.29 -0.66 -4.23
C PHE A 9 -41.42 -1.91 -4.36
N VAL A 10 -41.01 -2.21 -5.59
CA VAL A 10 -39.80 -2.99 -5.81
C VAL A 10 -38.69 -2.05 -5.36
N ALA A 11 -38.40 -2.07 -4.06
CA ALA A 11 -37.08 -1.70 -3.60
C ALA A 11 -36.16 -2.54 -4.47
N ALA A 12 -35.38 -1.90 -5.34
CA ALA A 12 -34.29 -2.57 -6.03
C ALA A 12 -33.47 -3.21 -4.93
N ALA A 13 -33.66 -4.52 -4.74
CA ALA A 13 -32.83 -5.29 -3.87
C ALA A 13 -31.48 -5.19 -4.54
N THR A 14 -30.52 -4.57 -3.85
CA THR A 14 -29.15 -4.46 -4.33
C THR A 14 -28.70 -5.87 -4.73
N VAL A 15 -28.50 -6.09 -6.03
CA VAL A 15 -28.24 -7.44 -6.57
C VAL A 15 -26.75 -7.58 -6.75
N CYS A 16 -26.12 -8.15 -5.74
CA CYS A 16 -24.72 -8.46 -5.79
C CYS A 16 -24.40 -9.42 -6.95
N GLY A 17 -23.41 -9.05 -7.76
CA GLY A 17 -22.87 -9.86 -8.85
C GLY A 17 -23.54 -9.61 -10.20
N ASN A 18 -24.07 -8.40 -10.43
CA ASN A 18 -24.74 -8.03 -11.68
C ASN A 18 -23.84 -7.22 -12.64
N GLY A 19 -22.62 -6.92 -12.23
CA GLY A 19 -21.60 -6.17 -12.97
C GLY A 19 -21.73 -4.66 -12.82
N THR A 20 -22.55 -4.16 -11.89
CA THR A 20 -22.79 -2.73 -11.69
C THR A 20 -22.69 -2.37 -10.22
N LEU A 21 -21.81 -1.41 -9.90
CA LEU A 21 -21.62 -0.96 -8.53
C LEU A 21 -22.81 -0.08 -8.06
N GLU A 22 -23.64 -0.62 -7.16
CA GLU A 22 -24.77 0.09 -6.57
C GLU A 22 -24.43 0.74 -5.22
N GLN A 23 -25.31 1.62 -4.71
CA GLN A 23 -25.05 2.46 -3.54
C GLN A 23 -24.86 1.70 -2.20
N ARG A 24 -25.16 0.40 -2.15
CA ARG A 24 -25.00 -0.45 -0.95
C ARG A 24 -23.97 -1.56 -1.15
N GLU A 25 -23.28 -1.56 -2.28
CA GLU A 25 -22.21 -2.48 -2.60
C GLU A 25 -20.87 -1.77 -2.43
N GLU A 26 -19.88 -2.48 -1.92
CA GLU A 26 -18.50 -2.01 -1.85
C GLU A 26 -17.75 -2.34 -3.16
N CYS A 27 -18.14 -3.44 -3.81
CA CYS A 27 -17.66 -3.94 -5.10
C CYS A 27 -18.80 -4.65 -5.84
N ASP A 28 -18.66 -4.85 -7.17
CA ASP A 28 -19.44 -5.82 -7.94
C ASP A 28 -18.60 -6.26 -9.15
N ASP A 29 -18.24 -7.54 -9.20
CA ASP A 29 -17.37 -8.13 -10.24
C ASP A 29 -18.15 -8.97 -11.27
N GLY A 30 -19.48 -8.82 -11.30
CA GLY A 30 -20.35 -9.53 -12.23
C GLY A 30 -20.68 -10.96 -11.83
N ASN A 31 -20.34 -11.38 -10.61
CA ASN A 31 -20.77 -12.67 -10.07
C ASN A 31 -20.83 -12.69 -8.52
N ARG A 32 -21.13 -13.84 -7.91
CA ARG A 32 -21.24 -14.02 -6.45
C ARG A 32 -20.28 -15.09 -5.92
N ARG A 33 -19.17 -15.29 -6.61
CA ARG A 33 -18.13 -16.22 -6.21
C ARG A 33 -17.24 -15.49 -5.21
N ASP A 34 -16.74 -16.23 -4.23
CA ASP A 34 -15.71 -15.71 -3.36
C ASP A 34 -14.32 -16.01 -3.96
N GLY A 35 -13.35 -15.14 -3.72
CA GLY A 35 -11.94 -15.23 -4.10
C GLY A 35 -11.57 -14.65 -5.47
N ASP A 36 -12.42 -13.82 -6.08
CA ASP A 36 -12.17 -13.08 -7.32
C ASP A 36 -12.22 -11.56 -7.19
N GLY A 37 -12.32 -11.06 -5.95
CA GLY A 37 -12.17 -9.64 -5.64
C GLY A 37 -13.43 -9.01 -5.05
N CYS A 38 -14.54 -9.73 -5.08
CA CYS A 38 -15.79 -9.30 -4.49
C CYS A 38 -16.52 -10.47 -3.87
N THR A 39 -16.84 -10.38 -2.58
CA THR A 39 -17.49 -11.48 -1.85
C THR A 39 -18.89 -11.70 -2.40
N GLU A 40 -19.50 -12.85 -2.09
CA GLU A 40 -20.91 -13.11 -2.40
C GLU A 40 -21.92 -12.12 -1.78
N GLN A 41 -21.43 -11.25 -0.89
CA GLN A 41 -22.14 -10.18 -0.18
C GLN A 41 -21.81 -8.79 -0.71
N CYS A 42 -21.03 -8.68 -1.79
CA CYS A 42 -20.56 -7.44 -2.40
C CYS A 42 -19.80 -6.52 -1.44
N LEU A 43 -19.08 -7.16 -0.53
CA LEU A 43 -18.01 -6.58 0.24
C LEU A 43 -16.70 -6.87 -0.48
N LEU A 44 -15.79 -5.90 -0.51
CA LEU A 44 -14.49 -6.09 -1.13
C LEU A 44 -13.80 -7.28 -0.50
N GLU A 45 -13.38 -8.21 -1.35
CA GLU A 45 -12.44 -9.22 -0.92
C GLU A 45 -11.07 -8.60 -0.76
N ILE A 46 -10.23 -9.33 -0.04
CA ILE A 46 -8.85 -9.00 0.25
C ILE A 46 -8.17 -8.30 -0.94
N GLY A 47 -7.90 -6.99 -0.75
CA GLY A 47 -6.90 -6.21 -1.47
C GLY A 47 -6.80 -6.46 -2.97
N VAL A 48 -7.87 -6.17 -3.72
CA VAL A 48 -7.75 -6.05 -5.17
C VAL A 48 -7.00 -4.77 -5.47
N CYS A 49 -5.68 -4.90 -5.53
CA CYS A 49 -4.87 -3.81 -5.97
C CYS A 49 -5.24 -3.39 -7.39
N GLY A 50 -5.58 -2.13 -7.60
CA GLY A 50 -5.99 -1.62 -8.91
C GLY A 50 -7.45 -1.19 -9.02
N ASP A 51 -8.25 -1.31 -7.96
CA ASP A 51 -9.71 -1.06 -8.00
C ASP A 51 -10.11 0.42 -7.83
N GLY A 52 -9.13 1.31 -7.69
CA GLY A 52 -9.36 2.74 -7.49
C GLY A 52 -9.75 3.13 -6.06
N LYS A 53 -9.64 2.21 -5.09
CA LYS A 53 -9.76 2.46 -3.65
C LYS A 53 -8.44 2.09 -2.96
N VAL A 54 -8.18 2.72 -1.81
CA VAL A 54 -7.04 2.37 -0.96
C VAL A 54 -7.60 1.70 0.29
N GLN A 55 -7.45 0.39 0.41
CA GLN A 55 -7.93 -0.40 1.53
C GLN A 55 -6.86 -0.46 2.63
N SER A 56 -6.59 0.66 3.31
CA SER A 56 -5.52 0.74 4.32
C SER A 56 -5.68 -0.26 5.47
N LEU A 57 -6.91 -0.67 5.80
CA LEU A 57 -7.17 -1.71 6.82
C LEU A 57 -6.76 -3.12 6.37
N LEU A 58 -6.58 -3.33 5.07
CA LEU A 58 -6.18 -4.60 4.45
C LEU A 58 -4.71 -4.60 4.01
N GLY A 59 -3.93 -3.58 4.40
CA GLY A 59 -2.49 -3.51 4.13
C GLY A 59 -2.11 -2.80 2.84
N GLU A 60 -3.07 -2.24 2.11
CA GLU A 60 -2.76 -1.39 0.95
C GLU A 60 -2.27 -0.01 1.40
N GLN A 61 -1.13 0.40 0.86
CA GLN A 61 -0.53 1.71 1.13
C GLN A 61 -0.96 2.74 0.08
N CYS A 62 -1.23 2.26 -1.13
CA CYS A 62 -1.51 3.07 -2.29
C CYS A 62 -2.38 2.31 -3.28
N GLU A 63 -2.92 3.03 -4.25
CA GLU A 63 -3.74 2.46 -5.31
C GLU A 63 -3.21 2.88 -6.67
N SER A 64 -2.97 1.88 -7.52
CA SER A 64 -2.29 2.07 -8.81
C SER A 64 -3.09 2.96 -9.77
N SER A 65 -4.42 2.88 -9.74
CA SER A 65 -5.34 3.60 -10.63
C SER A 65 -5.46 5.09 -10.31
N ILE A 66 -5.14 5.52 -9.09
CA ILE A 66 -5.23 6.93 -8.67
C ILE A 66 -3.89 7.52 -8.24
N HIS A 67 -2.80 6.75 -8.32
CA HIS A 67 -1.47 7.21 -7.95
C HIS A 67 -0.96 8.29 -8.92
N ASP A 68 -0.39 9.38 -8.37
CA ASP A 68 0.21 10.45 -9.17
C ASP A 68 1.60 10.01 -9.69
N PRO A 69 1.79 9.84 -11.01
CA PRO A 69 3.06 9.36 -11.58
C PRO A 69 4.19 10.40 -11.50
N THR A 70 3.91 11.63 -11.05
CA THR A 70 4.93 12.68 -10.90
C THR A 70 5.65 12.65 -9.55
N LEU A 71 5.15 11.85 -8.60
CA LEU A 71 5.79 11.66 -7.31
C LEU A 71 7.10 10.86 -7.46
N PRO A 72 8.10 11.09 -6.57
CA PRO A 72 9.38 10.40 -6.62
C PRO A 72 9.32 8.91 -6.20
N PHE A 73 8.13 8.43 -5.83
CA PHE A 73 7.83 7.05 -5.51
C PHE A 73 6.66 6.58 -6.37
N GLY A 74 6.59 5.27 -6.63
CA GLY A 74 5.50 4.64 -7.35
C GLY A 74 4.58 3.83 -6.44
N CYS A 75 3.44 3.41 -6.99
CA CYS A 75 2.60 2.38 -6.41
C CYS A 75 2.73 1.10 -7.22
N VAL A 76 3.27 0.04 -6.61
CA VAL A 76 3.43 -1.26 -7.23
C VAL A 76 2.88 -2.31 -6.29
N ARG A 77 1.93 -3.14 -6.74
CA ARG A 77 1.26 -4.14 -5.90
C ARG A 77 0.69 -3.52 -4.61
N CYS A 78 0.14 -2.31 -4.74
CA CYS A 78 -0.51 -1.52 -3.68
C CYS A 78 0.39 -1.20 -2.50
N ARG A 79 1.68 -1.07 -2.82
CA ARG A 79 2.73 -0.69 -1.92
C ARG A 79 3.53 0.46 -2.53
N PHE A 80 3.96 1.39 -1.68
CA PHE A 80 4.88 2.43 -2.12
C PHE A 80 6.24 1.81 -2.43
N VAL A 81 6.80 2.19 -3.57
CA VAL A 81 8.15 1.81 -3.99
C VAL A 81 8.89 3.08 -4.37
N SER A 82 9.88 3.44 -3.58
CA SER A 82 10.76 4.58 -3.86
C SER A 82 11.80 4.21 -4.91
N VAL A 83 12.16 5.18 -5.76
CA VAL A 83 13.24 5.02 -6.75
C VAL A 83 14.62 5.19 -6.12
N SER A 84 14.71 5.89 -4.99
CA SER A 84 15.94 6.14 -4.24
C SER A 84 16.28 5.06 -3.22
N CYS A 85 15.47 4.02 -3.11
CA CYS A 85 15.66 2.94 -2.14
C CYS A 85 17.09 2.36 -2.17
N GLY A 86 17.77 2.40 -1.02
CA GLY A 86 19.12 1.87 -0.85
C GLY A 86 20.22 2.95 -0.83
N ASP A 87 19.86 4.23 -0.76
CA ASP A 87 20.82 5.34 -0.63
C ASP A 87 21.17 5.65 0.85
N GLY A 88 20.42 5.06 1.79
CA GLY A 88 20.63 5.18 3.22
C GLY A 88 19.93 6.40 3.85
N VAL A 89 18.99 7.00 3.14
CA VAL A 89 18.10 8.06 3.62
C VAL A 89 16.66 7.59 3.47
N ILE A 90 15.85 7.73 4.52
CA ILE A 90 14.42 7.40 4.44
C ILE A 90 13.71 8.50 3.65
N ASP A 91 13.34 8.19 2.41
CA ASP A 91 12.61 9.07 1.49
C ASP A 91 11.08 8.87 1.53
N PRO A 92 10.30 9.78 0.93
CA PRO A 92 8.86 9.57 0.78
C PRO A 92 8.56 8.26 0.02
N GLY A 93 7.71 7.42 0.60
CA GLY A 93 7.37 6.10 0.05
C GLY A 93 8.20 4.94 0.62
N GLU A 94 9.16 5.21 1.51
CA GLU A 94 9.96 4.20 2.19
C GLU A 94 9.51 4.01 3.64
N GLU A 95 9.61 2.78 4.13
CA GLU A 95 9.42 2.48 5.55
C GLU A 95 10.77 2.46 6.30
N CYS A 96 11.83 2.12 5.57
CA CYS A 96 13.20 2.03 6.05
C CYS A 96 14.16 2.27 4.88
N ASP A 97 15.40 2.64 5.19
CA ASP A 97 16.51 2.52 4.25
C ASP A 97 17.83 2.34 5.02
N ASP A 98 18.32 1.10 5.04
CA ASP A 98 19.63 0.76 5.61
C ASP A 98 20.76 0.86 4.56
N GLY A 99 20.46 1.41 3.39
CA GLY A 99 21.34 1.62 2.26
C GLY A 99 21.79 0.30 1.64
N GLN A 100 23.11 0.15 1.49
CA GLN A 100 23.74 -1.09 1.02
C GLN A 100 23.52 -2.30 1.94
N ARG A 101 22.89 -2.12 3.12
CA ARG A 101 22.54 -3.20 4.04
C ARG A 101 21.11 -3.71 3.87
N ASN A 102 20.32 -3.13 2.97
CA ASN A 102 19.03 -3.69 2.57
C ASN A 102 19.25 -5.12 2.04
N SER A 103 18.40 -6.06 2.45
CA SER A 103 18.65 -7.48 2.20
C SER A 103 17.36 -8.30 2.16
N ALA A 104 17.34 -9.34 1.32
CA ALA A 104 16.29 -10.36 1.27
C ALA A 104 16.57 -11.55 2.22
N SER A 105 17.48 -11.37 3.19
CA SER A 105 17.72 -12.39 4.22
C SER A 105 16.58 -12.40 5.24
N PRO A 106 16.31 -13.56 5.88
CA PRO A 106 15.38 -13.63 7.02
C PRO A 106 15.74 -12.59 8.09
N ASP A 107 14.71 -11.97 8.65
CA ASP A 107 14.75 -10.94 9.69
C ASP A 107 15.59 -9.70 9.32
N ALA A 108 15.79 -9.45 8.01
CA ALA A 108 16.42 -8.21 7.57
C ALA A 108 15.62 -7.00 8.07
N ARG A 109 16.32 -6.06 8.69
CA ARG A 109 15.73 -4.80 9.19
C ARG A 109 15.06 -3.98 8.10
N CYS A 110 15.61 -4.07 6.89
CA CYS A 110 15.09 -3.41 5.72
C CYS A 110 15.24 -4.32 4.50
N ARG A 111 14.13 -4.55 3.80
CA ARG A 111 14.08 -5.34 2.57
C ARG A 111 14.62 -4.53 1.39
N PRO A 112 14.93 -5.19 0.25
CA PRO A 112 15.42 -4.50 -0.94
C PRO A 112 14.41 -3.52 -1.56
N ASP A 113 13.12 -3.62 -1.23
CA ASP A 113 12.06 -2.67 -1.60
C ASP A 113 11.82 -1.58 -0.54
N CYS A 114 12.77 -1.37 0.38
CA CYS A 114 12.68 -0.37 1.46
C CYS A 114 11.46 -0.57 2.37
N SER A 115 11.13 -1.84 2.57
CA SER A 115 10.08 -2.30 3.47
C SER A 115 10.61 -2.92 4.73
N PHE A 116 9.78 -2.91 5.77
CA PHE A 116 9.98 -3.85 6.86
C PHE A 116 9.66 -5.28 6.44
N SER A 117 10.27 -6.22 7.17
CA SER A 117 9.88 -7.63 7.25
C SER A 117 8.39 -7.74 7.62
N ARG A 118 7.61 -8.50 6.84
CA ARG A 118 6.19 -8.72 7.12
C ARG A 118 5.70 -9.99 6.41
N CYS A 119 4.57 -10.49 6.93
CA CYS A 119 3.87 -11.59 6.32
C CYS A 119 3.43 -11.29 4.90
N GLY A 120 3.67 -12.27 4.01
CA GLY A 120 3.32 -12.22 2.59
C GLY A 120 4.35 -11.47 1.74
N ASP A 121 5.57 -11.27 2.24
CA ASP A 121 6.66 -10.64 1.46
C ASP A 121 7.52 -11.66 0.69
N GLY A 122 7.26 -12.95 0.86
CA GLY A 122 7.94 -14.06 0.18
C GLY A 122 9.20 -14.52 0.92
N ILE A 123 9.51 -13.97 2.10
CA ILE A 123 10.70 -14.27 2.87
C ILE A 123 10.26 -14.76 4.26
N LEU A 124 10.51 -16.04 4.53
CA LEU A 124 10.21 -16.63 5.83
C LEU A 124 11.09 -16.03 6.94
N ASP A 125 10.52 -15.18 7.77
CA ASP A 125 11.17 -14.60 8.95
C ASP A 125 11.04 -15.48 10.20
N THR A 126 11.84 -15.19 11.24
CA THR A 126 11.83 -15.99 12.49
C THR A 126 10.47 -15.97 13.20
N ASN A 127 9.67 -14.91 13.02
CA ASN A 127 8.35 -14.77 13.63
C ASN A 127 7.21 -15.40 12.81
N GLU A 128 7.52 -16.05 11.69
CA GLU A 128 6.56 -16.59 10.74
C GLU A 128 6.64 -18.13 10.70
N MET A 129 5.49 -18.79 10.61
CA MET A 129 5.44 -20.25 10.46
C MET A 129 5.43 -20.68 8.98
N CYS A 130 5.04 -19.78 8.10
CA CYS A 130 4.99 -19.90 6.66
C CYS A 130 5.07 -18.49 6.04
N ASP A 131 5.38 -18.42 4.76
CA ASP A 131 5.15 -17.25 3.91
C ASP A 131 5.04 -17.76 2.45
N ASP A 132 3.92 -17.47 1.77
CA ASP A 132 3.69 -17.83 0.37
C ASP A 132 3.62 -16.61 -0.56
N GLY A 133 4.18 -15.48 -0.10
CA GLY A 133 4.39 -14.27 -0.89
C GLY A 133 3.14 -13.42 -1.13
N ASN A 134 2.07 -13.67 -0.37
CA ASN A 134 0.84 -12.90 -0.44
C ASN A 134 0.08 -12.92 0.92
N LEU A 135 -1.04 -12.21 1.01
CA LEU A 135 -1.89 -12.12 2.22
C LEU A 135 -3.31 -12.66 1.97
N LEU A 136 -3.45 -13.54 0.99
CA LEU A 136 -4.72 -14.22 0.69
C LEU A 136 -5.00 -15.21 1.82
N GLU A 137 -6.28 -15.47 2.07
CA GLU A 137 -6.69 -16.51 3.00
C GLU A 137 -7.04 -17.78 2.24
N GLY A 138 -6.76 -18.93 2.85
CA GLY A 138 -7.19 -20.23 2.32
C GLY A 138 -6.21 -20.88 1.35
N ASP A 139 -5.04 -20.30 1.12
CA ASP A 139 -3.90 -20.95 0.50
C ASP A 139 -2.93 -21.54 1.56
N ALA A 140 -1.64 -21.64 1.24
CA ALA A 140 -0.67 -22.35 2.06
C ALA A 140 -0.37 -21.62 3.37
N CYS A 141 -0.53 -20.29 3.39
CA CYS A 141 -0.25 -19.44 4.53
C CYS A 141 -1.41 -18.49 4.83
N ASP A 142 -1.79 -18.34 6.10
CA ASP A 142 -2.80 -17.35 6.49
C ASP A 142 -2.18 -15.94 6.62
N ARG A 143 -3.03 -14.92 6.69
CA ARG A 143 -2.64 -13.51 6.88
C ARG A 143 -1.82 -13.18 8.10
N SER A 144 -1.79 -14.09 9.08
CA SER A 144 -0.99 -13.96 10.29
C SER A 144 0.30 -14.76 10.19
N CYS A 145 0.67 -15.23 9.00
CA CYS A 145 1.78 -16.11 8.70
C CYS A 145 1.77 -17.38 9.56
N ARG A 146 0.57 -17.91 9.78
CA ARG A 146 0.34 -19.23 10.35
C ARG A 146 -0.13 -20.16 9.26
N THR A 147 0.18 -21.44 9.41
CA THR A 147 -0.22 -22.42 8.41
C THR A 147 -1.75 -22.56 8.39
N GLY A 148 -2.35 -22.12 7.29
CA GLY A 148 -3.75 -22.38 7.00
C GLY A 148 -3.94 -23.89 6.83
N ARG A 149 -4.89 -24.48 7.56
CA ARG A 149 -5.31 -25.87 7.34
C ARG A 149 -6.17 -25.96 6.07
N SER A 150 -5.69 -25.44 4.95
CA SER A 150 -6.49 -25.34 3.73
C SER A 150 -5.69 -25.61 2.46
N SER A 151 -4.67 -26.46 2.53
CA SER A 151 -4.25 -27.33 1.42
C SER A 151 -3.21 -28.30 1.94
N ALA A 152 -3.62 -29.14 2.89
CA ALA A 152 -3.14 -30.51 2.83
C ALA A 152 -3.59 -31.02 1.46
N VAL A 153 -2.68 -31.00 0.48
CA VAL A 153 -2.72 -31.95 -0.61
C VAL A 153 -3.11 -33.25 0.04
N LEU A 154 -4.30 -33.74 -0.29
CA LEU A 154 -4.69 -35.10 0.03
C LEU A 154 -3.59 -35.95 -0.58
N PHE A 155 -2.64 -36.37 0.26
CA PHE A 155 -1.79 -37.50 -0.06
C PHE A 155 -2.77 -38.67 -0.18
N ASP A 156 -3.28 -38.86 -1.39
CA ASP A 156 -3.94 -40.09 -1.79
C ASP A 156 -2.90 -41.18 -1.57
N ASN A 157 -3.08 -41.94 -0.49
CA ASN A 157 -2.28 -43.08 -0.13
C ASN A 157 -2.68 -44.27 -1.02
N SER A 158 -2.75 -44.02 -2.33
CA SER A 158 -2.90 -45.05 -3.34
C SER A 158 -1.50 -45.51 -3.72
N GLN A 159 -1.03 -46.50 -2.95
CA GLN A 159 0.02 -47.41 -3.38
C GLN A 159 -0.28 -47.89 -4.79
N SER A 160 0.36 -47.26 -5.77
CA SER A 160 0.61 -47.89 -7.06
C SER A 160 2.10 -47.86 -7.29
N ASN A 161 2.63 -49.07 -7.23
CA ASN A 161 4.00 -49.47 -7.44
C ASN A 161 4.52 -48.88 -8.77
N ALA A 162 5.13 -47.71 -8.73
CA ALA A 162 5.80 -47.09 -9.88
C ALA A 162 7.29 -47.02 -9.56
N THR A 163 8.04 -47.94 -10.17
CA THR A 163 9.49 -47.87 -10.31
C THR A 163 9.89 -46.48 -10.78
N ALA A 164 10.45 -45.67 -9.88
CA ALA A 164 11.06 -44.39 -10.21
C ALA A 164 12.36 -44.65 -10.99
N VAL A 165 12.26 -44.76 -12.31
CA VAL A 165 13.37 -44.50 -13.21
C VAL A 165 13.56 -42.99 -13.20
N ALA A 166 14.66 -42.52 -12.61
CA ALA A 166 15.05 -41.13 -12.67
C ALA A 166 15.25 -40.71 -14.14
N VAL A 167 14.28 -40.00 -14.69
CA VAL A 167 14.43 -39.28 -15.96
C VAL A 167 14.61 -37.82 -15.62
N MET A 168 15.87 -37.36 -15.68
CA MET A 168 16.22 -35.94 -15.65
C MET A 168 15.65 -35.26 -16.91
N PRO A 169 15.05 -34.07 -16.83
CA PRO A 169 14.82 -33.27 -18.02
C PRO A 169 16.17 -32.77 -18.54
N GLN A 170 16.58 -33.29 -19.71
CA GLN A 170 17.75 -32.85 -20.44
C GLN A 170 17.52 -31.43 -20.96
N ALA A 171 18.48 -30.54 -20.71
CA ALA A 171 18.56 -29.24 -21.38
C ALA A 171 18.63 -29.43 -22.90
N PRO A 172 18.02 -28.53 -23.71
CA PRO A 172 18.11 -28.62 -25.15
C PRO A 172 19.57 -28.46 -25.61
N SER A 173 20.06 -29.49 -26.28
CA SER A 173 21.38 -29.55 -26.90
C SER A 173 21.44 -28.63 -28.13
N ILE A 174 22.13 -27.50 -27.98
CA ILE A 174 22.50 -26.62 -29.10
C ILE A 174 23.59 -27.35 -29.90
N SER A 175 23.20 -27.99 -30.99
CA SER A 175 24.16 -28.62 -31.90
C SER A 175 24.84 -27.57 -32.78
N ASN A 176 26.17 -27.60 -32.77
CA ASN A 176 27.13 -27.08 -33.76
C ASN A 176 27.36 -25.56 -33.84
N VAL A 177 28.35 -25.08 -33.06
CA VAL A 177 29.36 -24.15 -33.59
C VAL A 177 30.75 -24.69 -33.24
N ARG A 178 31.54 -24.93 -34.28
CA ARG A 178 32.94 -25.36 -34.24
C ARG A 178 33.76 -24.49 -33.29
N ALA A 179 34.62 -25.13 -32.51
CA ALA A 179 35.75 -24.50 -31.86
C ALA A 179 36.61 -23.76 -32.89
N GLY A 180 36.74 -22.44 -32.71
CA GLY A 180 37.59 -21.58 -33.49
C GLY A 180 37.60 -20.16 -32.92
N ASN A 181 38.73 -19.80 -32.30
CA ASN A 181 39.17 -18.47 -31.87
C ASN A 181 38.50 -17.80 -30.65
N MET A 182 39.38 -17.41 -29.73
CA MET A 182 39.12 -16.44 -28.68
C MET A 182 38.68 -15.11 -29.29
N LEU A 183 37.45 -14.69 -29.00
CA LEU A 183 37.01 -13.33 -29.26
C LEU A 183 36.93 -12.60 -27.93
N ASN A 184 37.85 -11.65 -27.76
CA ASN A 184 37.80 -10.55 -26.81
C ASN A 184 36.39 -9.95 -26.80
N ILE A 185 35.69 -10.06 -25.67
CA ILE A 185 34.49 -9.27 -25.43
C ILE A 185 34.96 -7.86 -25.07
N VAL A 186 34.93 -6.98 -26.05
CA VAL A 186 35.17 -5.55 -25.90
C VAL A 186 33.86 -4.91 -25.45
N PHE A 187 33.83 -4.40 -24.22
CA PHE A 187 32.75 -3.51 -23.76
C PHE A 187 32.79 -2.20 -24.57
N PRO A 188 31.65 -1.64 -25.03
CA PRO A 188 31.65 -0.35 -25.69
C PRO A 188 32.05 0.74 -24.68
N THR A 189 33.22 1.33 -24.90
CA THR A 189 33.64 2.57 -24.25
C THR A 189 33.03 3.74 -25.03
N PHE A 190 32.16 4.52 -24.38
CA PHE A 190 31.70 5.78 -24.93
C PHE A 190 32.77 6.85 -24.70
N PRO A 191 33.34 7.48 -25.75
CA PRO A 191 34.25 8.58 -25.57
C PRO A 191 33.46 9.90 -25.45
N GLY A 192 33.62 10.60 -24.33
CA GLY A 192 33.44 12.06 -24.32
C GLY A 192 32.30 12.64 -23.48
N GLN A 193 32.18 12.29 -22.19
CA GLN A 193 31.50 13.17 -21.25
C GLN A 193 32.46 13.68 -20.19
N GLN A 194 32.89 14.93 -20.38
CA GLN A 194 33.55 15.73 -19.35
C GLN A 194 32.56 16.00 -18.22
N PRO A 195 32.98 15.93 -16.94
CA PRO A 195 32.13 16.38 -15.84
C PRO A 195 31.96 17.90 -15.93
N LEU A 196 30.71 18.36 -16.04
CA LEU A 196 30.37 19.78 -15.96
C LEU A 196 30.54 20.26 -14.49
N PRO A 197 31.25 21.37 -14.24
CA PRO A 197 31.28 21.98 -12.92
C PRO A 197 29.99 22.78 -12.71
N MET A 198 29.04 22.23 -11.97
CA MET A 198 27.92 23.00 -11.43
C MET A 198 28.41 23.85 -10.26
N GLN A 199 28.87 25.07 -10.55
CA GLN A 199 28.88 26.16 -9.58
C GLN A 199 27.52 26.85 -9.64
N LEU A 200 26.69 26.63 -8.63
CA LEU A 200 25.53 27.48 -8.34
C LEU A 200 25.93 28.49 -7.25
N PRO A 201 25.63 29.80 -7.42
CA PRO A 201 25.91 30.79 -6.40
C PRO A 201 24.91 30.64 -5.25
N TYR A 202 25.42 30.75 -4.03
CA TYR A 202 24.67 30.78 -2.78
C TYR A 202 23.51 31.81 -2.84
N ALA A 203 22.27 31.31 -2.87
CA ALA A 203 21.12 32.11 -2.49
C ALA A 203 21.05 32.15 -0.95
N GLN A 204 21.32 33.31 -0.38
CA GLN A 204 21.22 33.59 1.04
C GLN A 204 19.72 33.64 1.44
N LEU A 205 19.20 32.58 2.06
CA LEU A 205 17.90 32.61 2.73
C LEU A 205 18.06 33.22 4.12
N GLN A 206 17.54 34.45 4.30
CA GLN A 206 17.34 35.05 5.62
C GLN A 206 16.17 34.35 6.33
N PRO A 207 16.25 34.04 7.63
CA PRO A 207 15.12 33.51 8.38
C PRO A 207 14.14 34.63 8.75
N ILE A 208 12.91 34.55 8.23
CA ILE A 208 11.79 35.35 8.75
C ILE A 208 11.34 34.70 10.06
N ILE A 209 11.79 35.26 11.18
CA ILE A 209 11.27 34.95 12.51
C ILE A 209 9.88 35.61 12.62
N ALA A 210 8.83 34.83 12.39
CA ALA A 210 7.48 35.18 12.81
C ALA A 210 7.11 34.30 14.01
N GLN A 211 7.30 34.84 15.21
CA GLN A 211 6.80 34.25 16.44
C GLN A 211 5.28 34.38 16.48
N ALA A 212 4.57 33.26 16.33
CA ALA A 212 3.16 33.18 16.71
C ALA A 212 3.07 32.89 18.23
N PRO A 213 2.26 33.64 19.00
CA PRO A 213 2.10 33.38 20.43
C PRO A 213 1.31 32.09 20.66
N ARG A 214 1.80 31.31 21.63
CA ARG A 214 1.25 30.04 22.09
C ARG A 214 -0.16 30.25 22.66
N THR A 215 -1.15 29.56 22.10
CA THR A 215 -2.44 29.33 22.77
C THR A 215 -2.33 28.06 23.62
N PRO A 216 -2.60 28.10 24.93
CA PRO A 216 -2.61 26.90 25.75
C PRO A 216 -3.91 26.11 25.56
N GLN A 217 -3.77 24.79 25.52
CA GLN A 217 -4.85 23.81 25.66
C GLN A 217 -5.64 24.04 26.96
N SER A 218 -6.97 23.93 26.88
CA SER A 218 -7.76 23.30 27.95
C SER A 218 -9.16 22.97 27.45
N GLY A 219 -9.56 21.71 27.65
CA GLY A 219 -10.87 21.17 27.31
C GLY A 219 -12.04 21.71 28.15
N PRO A 220 -13.22 21.06 28.06
CA PRO A 220 -14.46 21.65 28.54
C PRO A 220 -14.76 21.21 29.99
N ALA A 221 -14.66 22.12 30.95
CA ALA A 221 -15.37 22.02 32.23
C ALA A 221 -15.36 23.35 33.00
N ALA A 222 -16.44 23.55 33.76
CA ALA A 222 -16.62 24.51 34.85
C ALA A 222 -17.06 25.94 34.49
N VAL A 223 -18.38 26.08 34.44
CA VAL A 223 -19.14 27.24 34.89
C VAL A 223 -18.65 27.70 36.28
N ALA A 224 -18.35 29.00 36.42
CA ALA A 224 -18.45 29.71 37.69
C ALA A 224 -18.74 31.19 37.43
N ALA A 225 -20.00 31.57 37.60
CA ALA A 225 -20.41 32.96 37.73
C ALA A 225 -19.98 33.48 39.11
N LEU A 226 -19.24 34.59 39.15
CA LEU A 226 -19.11 35.43 40.33
C LEU A 226 -19.07 36.89 39.86
N GLY A 227 -20.13 37.63 40.16
CA GLY A 227 -20.13 39.08 40.11
C GLY A 227 -19.59 39.68 41.41
N ALA A 228 -19.11 40.93 41.34
CA ALA A 228 -19.35 41.99 42.33
C ALA A 228 -18.46 43.21 42.06
N GLY A 229 -19.09 44.39 42.08
CA GLY A 229 -18.50 45.67 42.52
C GLY A 229 -17.60 46.40 41.52
N ALA A 230 -17.52 47.73 41.49
CA ALA A 230 -18.22 48.78 42.22
C ALA A 230 -17.99 50.11 41.47
N ALA A 231 -18.86 51.06 41.74
CA ALA A 231 -18.99 52.35 41.07
C ALA A 231 -17.82 53.34 41.31
N ALA A 232 -17.57 54.17 40.30
CA ALA A 232 -17.22 55.60 40.36
C ALA A 232 -17.12 56.07 38.90
N GLY A 233 -17.68 57.16 38.40
CA GLY A 233 -18.26 58.35 38.98
C GLY A 233 -18.14 59.45 37.91
N PHE A 234 -18.96 60.48 38.06
CA PHE A 234 -18.94 61.77 37.38
C PHE A 234 -19.80 61.98 36.12
N SER A 235 -20.58 63.04 36.29
CA SER A 235 -21.76 63.46 35.58
C SER A 235 -21.42 64.63 34.63
N TRP A 236 -22.30 64.81 33.65
CA TRP A 236 -22.73 66.11 33.11
C TRP A 236 -21.75 66.88 32.17
N VAL A 237 -22.15 67.06 30.90
CA VAL A 237 -22.71 68.34 30.38
C VAL A 237 -22.90 68.27 28.86
N ARG A 238 -24.10 68.71 28.45
CA ARG A 238 -24.55 69.01 27.09
C ARG A 238 -23.62 69.94 26.29
N ARG A 239 -23.60 69.72 24.97
CA ARG A 239 -24.04 70.76 24.01
C ARG A 239 -24.68 70.14 22.76
N ARG A 240 -25.96 70.46 22.56
CA ARG A 240 -26.65 70.39 21.26
C ARG A 240 -26.27 71.60 20.42
N ARG A 241 -26.24 71.40 19.10
CA ARG A 241 -26.71 72.27 17.99
C ARG A 241 -26.00 71.73 16.75
N LYS A 242 -26.64 71.50 15.61
CA LYS A 242 -28.02 71.61 15.17
C LYS A 242 -28.11 70.78 13.89
#